data_AF-A0A3D4YHV9-F1
#
_entry.id   AF-A0A3D4YHV9-F1
#
_cell.length_a   1.000
_cell.length_b   1.000
_cell.length_c   1.000
_cell.angle_alpha   90.00
_cell.angle_beta   90.00
_cell.angle_gamma   90.00
#
_symmetry.space_group_name_H-M   'P 1'
#
loop_
_entity.id
_entity.type
_entity.pdbx_description
1 polymer ?
#
loop_
_entity_poly.entity_id
_entity_poly.type
_entity_poly.pdbx_seq_one_letter_code
_entity_poly.pdbx_strand_id
1 'polypeptide(L)'
;YIYCNSLSTAIDLEGVTSRIPVPVVTPLDVYAECAERYKHIFVIAANCQALAGIERVIKKHNPDSWLSGAALQALVYQIEELLPPEEIVEDLNVRNFLRYFTEMKAEVLILGCTHFPYIYEQIRDAVRVPIIDPGKRMLELLENALNPGLPAGRPGD
;
A
#
# COMPACT_ATOMS: atom_id res chain seq x y z
N TYR A 1 -1.61 -14.72 6.74
CA TYR A 1 -1.63 -13.35 6.17
C TYR A 1 -2.76 -13.25 5.14
N ILE A 2 -3.43 -12.09 5.02
CA ILE A 2 -4.41 -11.84 3.94
C ILE A 2 -3.78 -10.84 2.98
N TYR A 3 -3.43 -11.27 1.77
CA TYR A 3 -2.63 -10.47 0.83
C TYR A 3 -3.44 -9.96 -0.33
N CYS A 4 -4.38 -9.08 -0.02
CA CYS A 4 -5.12 -8.34 -1.03
C CYS A 4 -5.72 -7.09 -0.38
N ASN A 5 -5.38 -5.92 -0.92
CA ASN A 5 -5.85 -4.64 -0.41
C ASN A 5 -7.36 -4.47 -0.62
N SER A 6 -7.87 -4.85 -1.80
CA SER A 6 -9.30 -4.83 -2.11
C SER A 6 -10.10 -5.75 -1.18
N LEU A 7 -9.65 -7.00 -0.99
CA LEU A 7 -10.33 -7.94 -0.11
C LEU A 7 -10.33 -7.44 1.34
N SER A 8 -9.15 -7.03 1.84
CA SER A 8 -9.00 -6.61 3.23
C SER A 8 -9.89 -5.42 3.57
N THR A 9 -10.13 -4.53 2.60
CA THR A 9 -10.99 -3.35 2.77
C THR A 9 -12.49 -3.61 2.55
N ALA A 10 -12.87 -4.79 2.04
CA ALA A 10 -14.24 -5.14 1.66
C ALA A 10 -14.95 -6.07 2.65
N ILE A 11 -14.22 -6.71 3.55
CA ILE A 11 -14.76 -7.71 4.48
C ILE A 11 -14.80 -7.20 5.92
N ASP A 12 -15.61 -7.86 6.76
CA ASP A 12 -15.50 -7.76 8.21
C ASP A 12 -14.24 -8.47 8.68
N LEU A 13 -13.12 -7.75 8.63
CA LEU A 13 -11.83 -8.32 8.96
C LEU A 13 -11.75 -8.73 10.44
N GLU A 14 -12.32 -7.94 11.36
CA GLU A 14 -12.36 -8.26 12.79
C GLU A 14 -13.12 -9.58 13.04
N GLY A 15 -14.29 -9.75 12.41
CA GLY A 15 -15.07 -10.98 12.51
C GLY A 15 -14.40 -12.21 11.88
N VAL A 16 -13.55 -12.01 10.88
CA VAL A 16 -12.74 -13.09 10.26
C VAL A 16 -11.56 -13.45 11.16
N THR A 17 -10.77 -12.48 11.61
CA THR A 17 -9.55 -12.72 12.40
C THR A 17 -9.87 -13.28 13.78
N SER A 18 -11.01 -12.91 14.39
CA SER A 18 -11.44 -13.45 15.69
C SER A 18 -11.71 -14.96 15.69
N ARG A 19 -11.85 -15.58 14.51
CA ARG A 19 -12.13 -17.02 14.33
C ARG A 19 -10.89 -17.82 13.95
N ILE A 20 -9.75 -17.16 13.74
CA ILE A 20 -8.52 -17.79 13.31
C ILE A 20 -7.59 -17.91 14.53
N PRO A 21 -7.19 -19.13 14.95
CA PRO A 21 -6.43 -19.36 16.18
C PRO A 21 -4.92 -19.04 16.05
N VAL A 22 -4.54 -18.30 15.01
CA VAL A 22 -3.14 -17.92 14.71
C VAL A 22 -3.08 -16.44 14.33
N PRO A 23 -1.94 -15.76 14.51
CA PRO A 23 -1.79 -14.37 14.11
C PRO A 23 -2.14 -14.15 12.63
N VAL A 24 -2.96 -13.14 12.37
CA VAL A 24 -3.32 -12.70 11.01
C VAL A 24 -2.81 -11.29 10.83
N VAL A 25 -1.96 -11.12 9.82
CA VAL A 25 -1.48 -9.81 9.37
C VAL A 25 -2.09 -9.51 8.00
N THR A 26 -2.44 -8.24 7.80
CA THR A 26 -3.08 -7.69 6.61
C THR A 26 -2.39 -6.37 6.18
N PRO A 27 -2.64 -5.89 4.96
CA PRO A 27 -2.15 -4.58 4.54
C PRO A 27 -2.70 -3.43 5.40
N LEU A 28 -3.87 -3.61 6.03
CA LEU A 28 -4.48 -2.56 6.85
C LEU A 28 -3.63 -2.24 8.09
N ASP A 29 -2.92 -3.24 8.62
CA ASP A 29 -1.99 -3.08 9.74
C ASP A 29 -0.83 -2.14 9.33
N VAL A 30 -0.33 -2.30 8.10
CA VAL A 30 0.71 -1.41 7.54
C VAL A 30 0.18 0.01 7.31
N TYR A 31 -1.06 0.16 6.87
CA TYR A 31 -1.68 1.48 6.66
C TYR A 31 -1.91 2.22 7.99
N ALA A 32 -2.23 1.49 9.07
CA ALA A 32 -2.29 2.03 10.41
C ALA A 32 -0.93 2.58 10.86
N GLU A 33 0.16 1.80 10.71
CA GLU A 33 1.53 2.28 11.00
C GLU A 33 1.90 3.51 10.17
N CYS A 34 1.50 3.56 8.90
CA CYS A 34 1.76 4.72 8.03
C CYS A 34 1.02 5.97 8.53
N ALA A 35 -0.23 5.82 8.98
CA ALA A 35 -1.04 6.92 9.49
C ALA A 35 -0.45 7.55 10.77
N GLU A 36 0.24 6.76 11.59
CA GLU A 36 0.94 7.27 12.79
C GLU A 36 2.21 8.05 12.44
N ARG A 37 2.83 7.77 11.29
CA ARG A 37 4.13 8.32 10.89
C ARG A 37 4.03 9.53 9.97
N TYR A 38 3.00 9.59 9.13
CA TYR A 38 2.88 10.56 8.05
C TYR A 38 1.56 11.33 8.13
N LYS A 39 1.59 12.62 7.79
CA LYS A 39 0.38 13.46 7.71
C LYS A 39 -0.18 13.51 6.30
N HIS A 40 0.65 13.77 5.29
CA HIS A 40 0.20 13.75 3.90
C HIS A 40 0.60 12.44 3.22
N ILE A 41 -0.38 11.58 2.97
CA ILE A 41 -0.16 10.25 2.40
C ILE A 41 -0.70 10.21 0.98
N PHE A 42 0.11 9.74 0.03
CA PHE A 42 -0.38 9.43 -1.32
C PHE A 42 -0.58 7.92 -1.49
N VAL A 43 -1.70 7.51 -2.08
CA VAL A 43 -2.03 6.09 -2.30
C VAL A 43 -2.44 5.84 -3.74
N ILE A 44 -1.77 4.89 -4.40
CA ILE A 44 -2.31 4.26 -5.61
C ILE A 44 -2.99 2.96 -5.22
N ALA A 45 -4.20 2.69 -5.71
CA ALA A 45 -4.95 1.47 -5.44
C ALA A 45 -5.46 0.83 -6.72
N ALA A 46 -5.87 -0.45 -6.66
CA ALA A 46 -6.41 -1.16 -7.81
C ALA A 46 -7.73 -0.55 -8.31
N ASN A 47 -8.59 -0.10 -7.39
CA ASN A 47 -9.93 0.40 -7.68
C ASN A 47 -10.38 1.39 -6.60
N CYS A 48 -11.50 2.08 -6.85
CA CYS A 48 -12.04 3.09 -5.94
C CYS A 48 -12.51 2.52 -4.59
N GLN A 49 -13.00 1.27 -4.56
CA GLN A 49 -13.44 0.62 -3.32
C GLN A 49 -12.25 0.41 -2.37
N ALA A 50 -11.15 -0.13 -2.89
CA ALA A 50 -9.92 -0.31 -2.14
C ALA A 50 -9.39 1.03 -1.64
N LEU A 51 -9.32 2.05 -2.50
CA LEU A 51 -8.86 3.38 -2.13
C LEU A 51 -9.66 3.98 -0.96
N ALA A 52 -10.99 3.95 -1.04
CA ALA A 52 -11.87 4.44 0.03
C ALA A 52 -11.72 3.62 1.32
N GLY A 53 -11.46 2.31 1.21
CA GLY A 53 -11.15 1.47 2.35
C GLY A 53 -9.85 1.84 3.04
N ILE A 54 -8.78 2.07 2.26
CA ILE A 54 -7.48 2.50 2.76
C ILE A 54 -7.60 3.85 3.45
N GLU A 55 -8.31 4.81 2.85
CA GLU A 55 -8.57 6.12 3.45
C GLU A 55 -9.29 6.00 4.80
N ARG A 56 -10.33 5.16 4.90
CA ARG A 56 -11.04 4.91 6.18
C ARG A 56 -10.09 4.39 7.26
N VAL A 57 -9.18 3.48 6.91
CA VAL A 57 -8.20 2.93 7.87
C VAL A 57 -7.24 4.03 8.32
N ILE A 58 -6.69 4.82 7.40
CA ILE A 58 -5.77 5.92 7.72
C ILE A 58 -6.47 6.94 8.63
N LYS A 59 -7.68 7.38 8.26
CA LYS A 59 -8.45 8.36 9.04
C LYS A 59 -8.89 7.86 10.41
N LYS A 60 -9.15 6.56 10.56
CA LYS A 60 -9.43 5.94 11.87
C LYS A 60 -8.24 6.07 12.82
N HIS A 61 -7.02 5.94 12.32
CA HIS A 61 -5.80 5.99 13.15
C HIS A 61 -5.25 7.40 13.33
N ASN A 62 -5.34 8.24 12.31
CA ASN A 62 -4.92 9.64 12.38
C ASN A 62 -5.93 10.56 11.66
N PRO A 63 -6.91 11.13 12.40
CA PRO A 63 -7.90 12.05 11.83
C PRO A 63 -7.31 13.29 11.18
N ASP A 64 -6.14 13.74 11.67
CA ASP A 64 -5.43 14.95 11.22
C ASP A 64 -4.55 14.70 9.99
N SER A 65 -4.34 13.44 9.60
CA SER A 65 -3.72 13.10 8.30
C SER A 65 -4.64 13.50 7.15
N TRP A 66 -4.13 13.61 5.93
CA TRP A 66 -4.97 13.68 4.73
C TRP A 66 -4.35 12.85 3.61
N LEU A 67 -5.23 12.37 2.73
CA LEU A 67 -4.88 11.45 1.68
C LEU A 67 -5.13 12.09 0.31
N SER A 68 -4.14 11.98 -0.56
CA SER A 68 -4.32 12.10 -2.00
C SER A 68 -4.29 10.68 -2.57
N GLY A 69 -5.09 10.37 -3.60
CA GLY A 69 -5.10 9.00 -4.10
C GLY A 69 -5.67 8.81 -5.48
N ALA A 70 -5.34 7.68 -6.10
CA ALA A 70 -5.89 7.28 -7.39
C ALA A 70 -6.16 5.78 -7.46
N ALA A 71 -7.24 5.43 -8.15
CA ALA A 71 -7.56 4.08 -8.54
C ALA A 71 -7.05 3.82 -9.96
N LEU A 72 -6.11 2.89 -10.12
CA LEU A 72 -5.39 2.61 -11.37
C LEU A 72 -5.72 1.21 -11.88
N GLN A 73 -6.97 0.97 -12.25
CA GLN A 73 -7.41 -0.36 -12.70
C GLN A 73 -6.74 -0.79 -14.02
N ALA A 74 -6.49 0.15 -14.93
CA ALA A 74 -5.76 -0.11 -16.18
C ALA A 74 -4.33 -0.61 -15.93
N LEU A 75 -3.66 -0.10 -14.89
CA LEU A 75 -2.34 -0.56 -14.48
C LEU A 75 -2.38 -2.02 -14.04
N VAL A 76 -3.41 -2.44 -13.30
CA VAL A 76 -3.57 -3.85 -12.90
C VAL A 76 -3.70 -4.74 -14.13
N TYR A 77 -4.56 -4.38 -15.08
CA TYR A 77 -4.76 -5.17 -16.29
C TYR A 77 -3.50 -5.33 -17.13
N GLN A 78 -2.72 -4.26 -17.32
CA GLN A 78 -1.48 -4.37 -18.07
C GLN A 78 -0.41 -5.24 -17.38
N ILE A 79 -0.39 -5.22 -16.04
CA ILE A 79 0.48 -6.11 -15.27
C ILE A 79 0.03 -7.57 -15.41
N GLU A 80 -1.28 -7.85 -15.40
CA GLU A 80 -1.85 -9.19 -15.59
C GLU A 80 -1.61 -9.74 -17.01
N GLU A 81 -1.58 -8.87 -18.02
CA GLU A 81 -1.17 -9.20 -19.40
C GLU A 81 0.35 -9.36 -19.56
N LEU A 82 1.12 -9.26 -18.47
CA LEU A 82 2.58 -9.43 -18.44
C LEU A 82 3.33 -8.48 -19.38
N LEU A 83 2.79 -7.27 -19.61
CA LEU A 83 3.48 -6.26 -20.39
C LEU A 83 4.79 -5.85 -19.68
N PRO A 84 5.88 -5.57 -20.41
CA PRO A 84 7.13 -5.10 -19.81
C PRO A 84 6.89 -3.83 -18.96
N PRO A 85 7.53 -3.69 -17.79
CA PRO A 85 7.33 -2.54 -16.91
C PRO A 85 7.52 -1.17 -17.59
N GLU A 86 8.50 -1.04 -18.49
CA GLU A 86 8.72 0.21 -19.24
C GLU A 86 7.61 0.53 -20.23
N GLU A 87 6.98 -0.49 -20.84
CA GLU A 87 5.84 -0.30 -21.73
C GLU A 87 4.62 0.19 -20.94
N ILE A 88 4.38 -0.41 -19.78
CA ILE A 88 3.27 -0.04 -18.89
C ILE A 88 3.37 1.42 -18.43
N VAL A 89 4.56 1.84 -17.96
CA VAL A 89 4.72 3.18 -17.41
C VAL A 89 4.72 4.27 -18.48
N GLU A 90 5.10 3.94 -19.71
CA GLU A 90 5.00 4.84 -20.86
C GLU A 90 3.55 4.99 -21.30
N ASP A 91 2.85 3.88 -21.54
CA ASP A 91 1.46 3.87 -22.04
C ASP A 91 0.51 4.58 -21.08
N LEU A 92 0.62 4.30 -19.78
CA LEU A 92 -0.21 4.92 -18.75
C LEU A 92 0.37 6.23 -18.19
N ASN A 93 1.51 6.68 -18.72
CA ASN A 93 2.23 7.88 -18.29
C ASN A 93 2.44 7.94 -16.76
N VAL A 94 2.73 6.78 -16.15
CA VAL A 94 2.80 6.59 -14.69
C VAL A 94 3.87 7.50 -14.07
N ARG A 95 5.00 7.69 -14.74
CA ARG A 95 6.11 8.51 -14.22
C ARG A 95 5.68 9.97 -14.02
N ASN A 96 5.02 10.57 -15.01
CA ASN A 96 4.55 11.95 -14.88
C ASN A 96 3.39 12.07 -13.88
N PHE A 97 2.48 11.08 -13.88
CA PHE A 97 1.44 10.98 -12.87
C PHE A 97 2.04 11.00 -11.45
N LEU A 98 3.02 10.15 -11.16
CA LEU A 98 3.70 10.08 -9.87
C LEU A 98 4.47 11.35 -9.48
N ARG A 99 5.07 12.04 -10.45
CA ARG A 99 5.75 13.32 -10.21
C ARG A 99 4.80 14.40 -9.66
N TYR A 100 3.57 14.49 -10.17
CA TYR A 100 2.59 15.46 -9.65
C TYR A 100 2.29 15.25 -8.16
N PHE A 101 2.30 14.00 -7.67
CA PHE A 101 2.11 13.76 -6.23
C PHE A 101 3.29 14.20 -5.37
N THR A 102 4.50 14.09 -5.91
CA THR A 102 5.68 14.68 -5.24
C THR A 102 5.53 16.21 -5.16
N GLU A 103 4.99 16.85 -6.20
CA GLU A 103 4.72 18.30 -6.22
C GLU A 103 3.59 18.70 -5.26
N MET A 104 2.61 17.82 -5.01
CA MET A 104 1.58 17.99 -3.98
C MET A 104 2.12 17.90 -2.54
N LYS A 105 3.43 17.66 -2.36
CA LYS A 105 4.09 17.53 -1.05
C LYS A 105 3.59 16.33 -0.24
N ALA A 106 3.31 15.21 -0.90
CA ALA A 106 3.11 13.95 -0.19
C ALA A 106 4.39 13.59 0.58
N GLU A 107 4.25 13.01 1.77
CA GLU A 107 5.38 12.57 2.59
C GLU A 107 5.79 11.13 2.26
N VAL A 108 4.85 10.35 1.71
CA VAL A 108 5.00 8.92 1.42
C VAL A 108 4.07 8.50 0.28
N LEU A 109 4.50 7.52 -0.52
CA LEU A 109 3.66 6.80 -1.49
C LEU A 109 3.37 5.38 -0.97
N ILE A 110 2.11 5.00 -0.91
CA ILE A 110 1.67 3.64 -0.57
C ILE A 110 1.24 2.89 -1.84
N LEU A 111 1.79 1.68 -2.02
CA LEU A 111 1.36 0.72 -3.04
C LEU A 111 0.12 -0.05 -2.54
N GLY A 112 -1.07 0.50 -2.79
CA GLY A 112 -2.37 -0.05 -2.42
C GLY A 112 -2.87 -1.21 -3.30
N CYS A 113 -2.00 -1.90 -4.03
CA CYS A 113 -2.31 -3.12 -4.79
C CYS A 113 -1.10 -4.06 -4.76
N THR A 114 -1.35 -5.36 -4.60
CA THR A 114 -0.30 -6.40 -4.64
C THR A 114 0.38 -6.54 -6.00
N HIS A 115 -0.21 -5.99 -7.06
CA HIS A 115 0.37 -5.97 -8.41
C HIS A 115 1.46 -4.90 -8.58
N PHE A 116 1.34 -3.76 -7.89
CA PHE A 116 2.19 -2.59 -8.15
C PHE A 116 3.69 -2.77 -7.87
N PRO A 117 4.15 -3.66 -6.97
CA PRO A 117 5.56 -4.00 -6.87
C PRO A 117 6.20 -4.48 -8.18
N TYR A 118 5.43 -4.95 -9.17
CA TYR A 118 5.94 -5.34 -10.48
C TYR A 118 6.66 -4.19 -11.22
N ILE A 119 6.19 -2.95 -11.05
CA ILE A 119 6.80 -1.76 -11.65
C ILE A 119 7.57 -0.91 -10.63
N TYR A 120 8.00 -1.51 -9.50
CA TYR A 120 8.61 -0.79 -8.38
C TYR A 120 9.79 0.09 -8.79
N GLU A 121 10.67 -0.43 -9.65
CA GLU A 121 11.86 0.30 -10.11
C GLU A 121 11.45 1.58 -10.87
N GLN A 122 10.45 1.50 -11.73
CA GLN A 122 9.93 2.63 -12.48
C GLN A 122 9.26 3.67 -11.58
N ILE A 123 8.53 3.21 -10.55
CA ILE A 123 7.93 4.06 -9.52
C ILE A 123 9.03 4.78 -8.73
N ARG A 124 10.04 4.04 -8.26
CA ARG A 124 11.18 4.56 -7.48
C ARG A 124 11.91 5.66 -8.23
N ASP A 125 12.15 5.47 -9.52
CA ASP A 125 12.84 6.47 -10.34
C ASP A 125 12.00 7.74 -10.57
N ALA A 126 10.68 7.68 -10.37
CA ALA A 126 9.75 8.79 -10.59
C ALA A 126 9.40 9.61 -9.35
N VAL A 127 9.65 9.08 -8.14
CA VAL A 127 9.30 9.74 -6.86
C VAL A 127 10.53 10.01 -5.99
N ARG A 128 10.42 10.97 -5.08
CA ARG A 128 11.49 11.32 -4.12
C ARG A 128 11.10 11.11 -2.66
N VAL A 129 9.99 10.41 -2.44
CA VAL A 129 9.43 10.10 -1.13
C VAL A 129 9.59 8.60 -0.88
N PRO A 130 9.62 8.15 0.38
CA PRO A 130 9.59 6.73 0.69
C PRO A 130 8.40 6.02 0.02
N ILE A 131 8.62 4.81 -0.46
CA ILE A 131 7.60 3.95 -1.05
C ILE A 131 7.30 2.83 -0.08
N ILE A 132 6.03 2.68 0.31
CA ILE A 132 5.59 1.59 1.16
C ILE A 132 4.95 0.52 0.29
N ASP A 133 5.63 -0.62 0.19
CA ASP A 133 5.06 -1.89 -0.23
C ASP A 133 4.52 -2.64 1.00
N PRO A 134 3.20 -2.78 1.17
CA PRO A 134 2.63 -3.51 2.30
C PRO A 134 3.11 -4.96 2.37
N GLY A 135 3.40 -5.62 1.24
CA GLY A 135 3.77 -7.04 1.23
C GLY A 135 5.02 -7.34 2.04
N LYS A 136 6.09 -6.54 1.84
CA LYS A 136 7.33 -6.68 2.61
C LYS A 136 7.11 -6.44 4.10
N ARG A 137 6.42 -5.33 4.44
CA ARG A 137 6.18 -4.97 5.84
C ARG A 137 5.27 -5.96 6.57
N MET A 138 4.28 -6.54 5.89
CA MET A 138 3.42 -7.58 6.44
C MET A 138 4.20 -8.83 6.86
N LEU A 139 5.25 -9.20 6.11
CA LEU A 139 6.09 -10.34 6.47
C LEU A 139 6.86 -10.08 7.77
N GLU A 140 7.46 -8.89 7.91
CA GLU A 140 8.15 -8.48 9.14
C GLU A 140 7.20 -8.48 10.34
N LEU A 141 5.98 -7.96 10.18
CA LEU A 141 4.95 -7.98 11.22
C LEU A 141 4.56 -9.40 11.61
N LEU A 142 4.42 -10.29 10.63
CA LEU A 142 4.09 -11.69 10.89
C LEU A 142 5.23 -12.41 11.61
N GLU A 143 6.48 -12.19 11.21
CA GLU A 143 7.66 -12.77 11.88
C GLU A 143 7.74 -12.33 13.35
N ASN A 144 7.51 -11.04 13.63
CA ASN A 144 7.48 -10.52 15.00
C ASN A 144 6.34 -11.12 15.82
N ALA A 145 5.15 -11.29 15.22
CA ALA A 145 4.01 -11.88 15.89
C ALA A 145 4.21 -13.38 16.21
N LEU A 146 4.97 -14.09 15.37
CA LEU A 146 5.34 -15.49 15.59
C LEU A 146 6.54 -15.65 16.55
N ASN A 147 7.43 -14.64 16.61
CA ASN A 147 8.66 -14.66 17.41
C ASN A 147 8.79 -13.37 18.28
N PRO A 148 8.00 -13.21 19.35
CA PRO A 148 7.93 -11.98 20.14
C PRO A 148 9.24 -11.60 20.89
N GLY A 149 10.31 -12.40 20.77
CA GLY A 149 11.63 -12.15 21.35
C GLY A 149 12.66 -11.53 20.40
N LEU A 150 12.37 -11.32 19.11
CA LEU A 150 13.26 -10.60 18.19
C LEU A 150 12.97 -9.08 18.21
N PRO A 151 14.00 -8.21 18.15
CA PRO A 151 13.80 -6.77 18.04
C PRO A 151 13.09 -6.44 16.72
N ALA A 152 12.04 -5.62 16.78
CA ALA A 152 11.29 -5.20 15.60
C ALA A 152 12.23 -4.58 14.56
N GLY A 153 12.30 -5.21 13.38
CA GLY A 153 13.01 -4.66 12.22
C GLY A 153 12.47 -3.27 11.91
N ARG A 154 13.38 -2.33 11.66
CA ARG A 154 12.98 -1.02 11.11
C ARG A 154 12.35 -1.29 9.74
N PRO A 155 11.21 -0.66 9.41
CA PRO A 155 10.63 -0.78 8.08
C PRO A 155 11.71 -0.42 7.05
N GLY A 156 12.05 -1.35 6.17
CA GLY A 156 13.07 -1.16 5.15
C GLY A 156 12.69 -0.06 4.15
N ASP A 157 13.69 0.74 3.78
CA ASP A 157 13.65 1.73 2.69
C ASP A 157 13.36 1.09 1.31
#